data_AF-A0AAW1JDX8-F1
#
_entry.id   AF-A0AAW1JDX8-F1
#
_cell.length_a   1.000
_cell.length_b   1.000
_cell.length_c   1.000
_cell.angle_alpha   90.00
_cell.angle_beta   90.00
_cell.angle_gamma   90.00
#
_symmetry.space_group_name_H-M   'P 1'
#
loop_
_entity.id
_entity.type
_entity.pdbx_description
1 polymer ?
#
loop_
_entity_poly.entity_id
_entity_poly.type
_entity_poly.pdbx_seq_one_letter_code
_entity_poly.pdbx_strand_id
1 'polypeptide(L)'
;MSDEEISKLNRKRGTIKAKLTSFATFLTEMKCDLEANVNVSENIEKLITKLEKQESLWVEFETVQMEIEYVTPEERIGEQYQIRETYYNDYTKGLAQAKVLLNSYDENRCNKGSVASECVDGRNCSVTENSVREIRLL
;
A
#
# COMPACT_ATOMS: atom_id res chain seq x y z
N MET A 1 17.41 4.26 -30.32
CA MET A 1 17.41 5.18 -29.17
C MET A 1 18.84 5.66 -28.97
N SER A 2 19.02 6.94 -28.70
CA SER A 2 20.32 7.59 -28.47
C SER A 2 20.80 7.39 -27.02
N ASP A 3 22.11 7.51 -26.80
CA ASP A 3 22.70 7.43 -25.46
C ASP A 3 22.13 8.50 -24.50
N GLU A 4 21.75 9.67 -25.04
CA GLU A 4 21.12 10.74 -24.27
C GLU A 4 19.73 10.35 -23.75
N GLU A 5 18.94 9.65 -24.56
CA GLU A 5 17.62 9.14 -24.16
C GLU A 5 17.75 8.05 -23.09
N ILE A 6 18.71 7.12 -23.23
CA ILE A 6 19.01 6.10 -22.21
C ILE A 6 19.40 6.75 -20.88
N SER A 7 20.23 7.81 -20.93
CA SER A 7 20.63 8.57 -19.74
C SER A 7 19.43 9.24 -19.06
N LYS A 8 18.52 9.84 -19.84
CA LYS A 8 17.27 10.44 -19.34
C LYS A 8 16.39 9.41 -18.64
N LEU A 9 16.21 8.24 -19.24
CA LEU A 9 15.42 7.15 -18.63
C LEU A 9 16.04 6.65 -17.33
N ASN A 10 17.36 6.45 -17.31
CA ASN A 10 18.06 6.05 -16.09
C ASN A 10 17.91 7.08 -14.96
N ARG A 11 18.01 8.37 -15.28
CA ARG A 11 17.78 9.46 -14.31
C ARG A 11 16.34 9.48 -13.80
N LYS A 12 15.37 9.28 -14.69
CA LYS A 12 13.95 9.20 -14.34
C LYS A 12 13.68 8.01 -13.41
N ARG A 13 14.19 6.82 -13.75
CA ARG A 13 14.14 5.63 -12.90
C ARG A 13 14.77 5.88 -11.53
N GLY A 14 15.94 6.52 -11.48
CA GLY A 14 16.60 6.88 -10.21
C GLY A 14 15.73 7.79 -9.32
N THR A 15 15.04 8.76 -9.92
CA THR A 15 14.11 9.64 -9.21
C THR A 15 12.90 8.88 -8.67
N ILE A 16 12.35 7.95 -9.45
CA ILE A 16 11.23 7.10 -9.03
C ILE A 16 11.65 6.20 -7.86
N LYS A 17 12.85 5.60 -7.90
CA LYS A 17 13.42 4.84 -6.78
C LYS A 17 13.55 5.70 -5.52
N ALA A 18 14.06 6.93 -5.64
CA ALA A 18 14.18 7.83 -4.50
C ALA A 18 12.83 8.18 -3.86
N LYS A 19 11.77 8.35 -4.67
CA LYS A 19 10.41 8.57 -4.16
C LYS A 19 9.86 7.35 -3.40
N LEU A 20 10.16 6.14 -3.87
CA LEU A 20 9.78 4.91 -3.16
C LEU A 20 10.52 4.81 -1.81
N THR A 21 11.82 5.09 -1.78
CA THR A 21 12.60 5.13 -0.53
C THR A 21 12.03 6.17 0.44
N SER A 22 11.73 7.37 -0.03
CA SER A 22 11.11 8.42 0.80
C SER A 22 9.76 7.98 1.37
N PHE A 23 8.98 7.19 0.64
CA PHE A 23 7.75 6.62 1.15
C PHE A 23 7.98 5.58 2.23
N ALA A 24 8.96 4.69 2.08
CA ALA A 24 9.33 3.73 3.12
C ALA A 24 9.79 4.42 4.42
N THR A 25 10.57 5.51 4.32
CA THR A 25 10.93 6.34 5.47
C THR A 25 9.69 6.93 6.13
N PHE A 26 8.79 7.52 5.34
CA PHE A 26 7.54 8.07 5.84
C PHE A 26 6.68 7.03 6.60
N LEU A 27 6.56 5.80 6.09
CA LEU A 27 5.82 4.73 6.78
C LEU A 27 6.45 4.37 8.14
N THR A 28 7.77 4.41 8.23
CA THR A 28 8.50 4.13 9.47
C THR A 28 8.25 5.21 10.51
N GLU A 29 8.37 6.48 10.10
CA GLU A 29 8.11 7.65 10.96
C GLU A 29 6.65 7.68 11.43
N MET A 30 5.72 7.48 10.49
CA MET A 30 4.29 7.47 10.78
C MET A 30 3.90 6.37 11.76
N LYS A 31 4.52 5.18 11.67
CA LYS A 31 4.26 4.10 12.62
C LYS A 31 4.54 4.55 14.06
N CYS A 32 5.66 5.25 14.29
CA CYS A 32 6.00 5.78 15.61
C CYS A 32 4.99 6.83 16.08
N ASP A 33 4.54 7.73 15.19
CA ASP A 33 3.54 8.75 15.53
C ASP A 33 2.18 8.13 15.90
N LEU A 34 1.76 7.09 15.17
CA LEU A 34 0.52 6.36 15.45
C LEU A 34 0.59 5.64 16.79
N GLU A 35 1.71 4.97 17.11
CA GLU A 35 1.94 4.33 18.41
C GLU A 35 1.91 5.34 19.56
N ALA A 36 2.40 6.57 19.33
CA ALA A 36 2.35 7.68 20.28
C ALA A 36 0.99 8.41 20.32
N ASN A 37 0.01 8.02 19.49
CA ASN A 37 -1.27 8.71 19.30
C ASN A 37 -1.15 10.21 18.94
N VAL A 38 -0.11 10.59 18.19
CA VAL A 38 0.14 11.97 17.76
C VAL A 38 -0.46 12.20 16.37
N ASN A 39 -1.26 13.26 16.21
CA ASN A 39 -1.81 13.73 14.92
C ASN A 39 -2.41 12.61 14.04
N VAL A 40 -3.04 11.62 14.67
CA VAL A 40 -3.46 10.35 14.03
C VAL A 40 -4.31 10.59 12.77
N SER A 41 -5.32 11.46 12.84
CA SER A 41 -6.21 11.74 11.69
C SER A 41 -5.45 12.34 10.50
N GLU A 42 -4.60 13.33 10.75
CA GLU A 42 -3.82 14.00 9.69
C GLU A 42 -2.80 13.04 9.06
N ASN A 43 -2.18 12.18 9.88
CA ASN A 43 -1.25 11.18 9.41
C ASN A 43 -1.93 10.12 8.53
N ILE A 44 -3.15 9.71 8.87
CA ILE A 44 -3.95 8.78 8.05
C ILE A 44 -4.34 9.42 6.70
N GLU A 45 -4.79 10.67 6.66
CA GLU A 45 -5.09 11.37 5.41
C GLU A 45 -3.84 11.51 4.51
N LYS A 46 -2.68 11.83 5.11
CA LYS A 46 -1.39 11.86 4.41
C LYS A 46 -1.01 10.50 3.85
N LEU A 47 -1.26 9.42 4.60
CA LEU A 47 -0.97 8.05 4.16
C LEU A 47 -1.81 7.67 2.95
N ILE A 48 -3.12 7.92 2.98
CA ILE A 48 -4.03 7.65 1.85
C ILE A 48 -3.52 8.38 0.60
N THR A 49 -3.27 9.68 0.72
CA THR A 49 -2.77 10.51 -0.40
C THR A 49 -1.42 10.00 -0.94
N LYS A 50 -0.51 9.56 -0.06
CA LYS A 50 0.79 9.02 -0.47
C LYS A 50 0.67 7.64 -1.11
N LEU A 51 -0.28 6.83 -0.67
CA LEU A 51 -0.55 5.50 -1.23
C LEU A 51 -0.99 5.59 -2.70
N GLU A 52 -1.96 6.46 -3.00
CA GLU A 52 -2.42 6.74 -4.38
C GLU A 52 -1.27 7.19 -5.28
N LYS A 53 -0.38 8.04 -4.74
CA LYS A 53 0.82 8.50 -5.45
C LYS A 53 1.80 7.35 -5.73
N GLN A 54 1.91 6.36 -4.83
CA GLN A 54 2.77 5.21 -5.07
C GLN A 54 2.23 4.27 -6.14
N GLU A 55 0.92 4.09 -6.23
CA GLU A 55 0.31 3.33 -7.34
C GLU A 55 0.60 3.99 -8.69
N SER A 56 0.52 5.32 -8.75
CA SER A 56 0.92 6.07 -9.95
C SER A 56 2.41 5.93 -10.27
N LEU A 57 3.28 5.94 -9.24
CA LEU A 57 4.74 5.77 -9.41
C LEU A 57 5.11 4.37 -9.90
N TRP A 58 4.38 3.34 -9.49
CA TRP A 58 4.55 1.98 -10.00
C TRP A 58 4.32 1.91 -11.51
N VAL A 59 3.24 2.52 -12.00
CA VAL A 59 2.95 2.59 -13.45
C VAL A 59 4.04 3.36 -14.20
N GLU A 60 4.53 4.47 -13.61
CA GLU A 60 5.62 5.25 -14.18
C GLU A 60 6.93 4.45 -14.26
N PHE A 61 7.24 3.68 -13.21
CA PHE A 61 8.39 2.79 -13.17
C PHE A 61 8.29 1.72 -14.26
N GLU A 62 7.16 1.02 -14.35
CA GLU A 62 6.93 -0.04 -15.34
C GLU A 62 7.15 0.45 -16.77
N THR A 63 6.64 1.65 -17.08
CA THR A 63 6.82 2.28 -18.38
C THR A 63 8.31 2.54 -18.67
N VAL A 64 9.00 3.22 -17.74
CA VAL A 64 10.43 3.56 -17.91
C VAL A 64 11.30 2.30 -17.98
N GLN A 65 11.00 1.31 -17.16
CA GLN A 65 11.74 0.07 -17.08
C GLN A 65 11.58 -0.76 -18.35
N MET A 66 10.37 -0.82 -18.91
CA MET A 66 10.10 -1.47 -20.20
C MET A 66 10.87 -0.80 -21.35
N GLU A 67 10.91 0.54 -21.39
CA GLU A 67 11.68 1.27 -22.40
C GLU A 67 13.18 0.99 -22.29
N ILE A 68 13.72 0.90 -21.07
CA ILE A 68 15.12 0.53 -20.84
C ILE A 68 15.38 -0.91 -21.28
N GLU A 69 14.51 -1.86 -20.92
CA GLU A 69 14.64 -3.27 -21.29
C GLU A 69 14.62 -3.47 -22.80
N TYR A 70 13.74 -2.75 -23.52
CA TYR A 70 13.64 -2.82 -24.97
C TYR A 70 14.94 -2.44 -25.71
N VAL A 71 15.72 -1.52 -25.14
CA VAL A 71 16.98 -1.05 -25.75
C VAL A 71 18.23 -1.68 -25.14
N THR A 72 18.08 -2.48 -24.09
CA THR A 72 19.21 -3.11 -23.41
C THR A 72 19.65 -4.35 -24.20
N PRO A 73 20.94 -4.49 -24.52
CA PRO A 73 21.46 -5.70 -25.15
C PRO A 73 21.18 -6.96 -24.32
N GLU A 74 20.97 -8.09 -24.98
CA GLU A 74 20.66 -9.37 -24.34
C GLU A 74 21.70 -9.75 -23.26
N GLU A 75 22.98 -9.43 -23.45
CA GLU A 75 24.02 -9.76 -22.46
C GLU A 75 23.86 -9.01 -21.13
N ARG A 76 23.08 -7.91 -21.10
CA ARG A 76 22.84 -7.07 -19.93
C ARG A 76 21.39 -7.05 -19.48
N ILE A 77 20.49 -7.75 -20.16
CA ILE A 77 19.05 -7.72 -19.84
C ILE A 77 18.77 -8.28 -18.44
N GLY A 78 19.57 -9.26 -17.99
CA GLY A 78 19.44 -9.84 -16.65
C GLY A 78 19.56 -8.81 -15.52
N GLU A 79 20.42 -7.80 -15.67
CA GLU A 79 20.54 -6.70 -14.70
C GLU A 79 19.24 -5.88 -14.63
N GLN A 80 18.57 -5.68 -15.76
CA GLN A 80 17.33 -4.93 -15.82
C GLN A 80 16.19 -5.69 -15.14
N TYR A 81 16.09 -7.01 -15.36
CA TYR A 81 15.12 -7.84 -14.65
C TYR A 81 15.35 -7.87 -13.14
N GLN A 82 16.61 -7.92 -12.69
CA GLN A 82 16.92 -7.84 -11.26
C GLN A 82 16.51 -6.48 -10.65
N ILE A 83 16.69 -5.38 -11.38
CA ILE A 83 16.24 -4.04 -10.96
C ILE A 83 14.73 -3.99 -10.82
N ARG A 84 14.00 -4.55 -11.80
CA ARG A 84 12.54 -4.67 -11.78
C ARG A 84 12.05 -5.45 -10.57
N GLU A 85 12.61 -6.64 -10.35
CA GLU A 85 12.25 -7.50 -9.22
C GLU A 85 12.51 -6.80 -7.88
N THR A 86 13.68 -6.17 -7.74
CA THR A 86 14.04 -5.43 -6.52
C THR A 86 13.03 -4.30 -6.25
N TYR A 87 12.72 -3.49 -7.28
CA TYR A 87 11.76 -2.39 -7.12
C TYR A 87 10.35 -2.90 -6.79
N TYR A 88 9.90 -3.98 -7.44
CA TYR A 88 8.61 -4.59 -7.17
C TYR A 88 8.51 -5.10 -5.71
N ASN A 89 9.55 -5.76 -5.21
CA ASN A 89 9.61 -6.24 -3.84
C ASN A 89 9.54 -5.08 -2.83
N ASP A 90 10.29 -4.00 -3.07
CA ASP A 90 10.26 -2.81 -2.22
C ASP A 90 8.90 -2.11 -2.25
N TYR A 91 8.31 -1.98 -3.44
CA TYR A 91 6.99 -1.37 -3.65
C TYR A 91 5.89 -2.15 -2.93
N THR A 92 5.81 -3.47 -3.16
CA THR A 92 4.79 -4.33 -2.55
C THR A 92 4.93 -4.40 -1.04
N LYS A 93 6.16 -4.41 -0.51
CA LYS A 93 6.43 -4.29 0.93
C LYS A 93 5.89 -2.98 1.50
N GLY A 94 6.15 -1.86 0.83
CA GLY A 94 5.63 -0.55 1.23
C GLY A 94 4.09 -0.49 1.21
N LEU A 95 3.46 -1.03 0.16
CA LEU A 95 2.01 -1.14 0.08
C LEU A 95 1.42 -1.97 1.22
N ALA A 96 2.01 -3.13 1.49
CA ALA A 96 1.55 -4.01 2.56
C ALA A 96 1.63 -3.31 3.92
N GLN A 97 2.75 -2.65 4.21
CA GLN A 97 2.92 -1.86 5.43
C GLN A 97 1.88 -0.74 5.55
N ALA A 98 1.66 0.03 4.48
CA ALA A 98 0.66 1.08 4.45
C ALA A 98 -0.76 0.55 4.75
N LYS A 99 -1.14 -0.57 4.11
CA LYS A 99 -2.45 -1.21 4.32
C LYS A 99 -2.63 -1.71 5.76
N VAL A 100 -1.58 -2.28 6.36
CA VAL A 100 -1.61 -2.68 7.78
C VAL A 100 -1.85 -1.48 8.70
N LEU A 101 -1.22 -0.33 8.43
CA LEU A 101 -1.40 0.89 9.22
C LEU A 101 -2.82 1.48 9.06
N LEU A 102 -3.42 1.40 7.87
CA LEU A 102 -4.79 1.84 7.65
C LEU A 102 -5.81 0.93 8.37
N ASN A 103 -5.65 -0.39 8.22
CA ASN A 103 -6.56 -1.36 8.85
C ASN A 103 -6.51 -1.26 10.38
N SER A 104 -5.31 -1.09 10.97
CA SER A 104 -5.17 -0.96 12.42
C SER A 104 -5.83 0.32 12.95
N TYR A 105 -5.86 1.39 12.16
CA TYR A 105 -6.60 2.60 12.50
C TYR A 105 -8.11 2.37 12.48
N ASP A 106 -8.64 1.70 11.46
CA ASP A 106 -10.08 1.42 11.31
C ASP A 106 -10.60 0.52 12.45
N GLU A 107 -9.85 -0.53 12.81
CA GLU A 107 -10.18 -1.41 13.94
C GLU A 107 -10.25 -0.63 15.26
N ASN A 108 -9.30 0.28 15.50
CA ASN A 108 -9.29 1.14 16.68
C ASN A 108 -10.46 2.13 16.71
N ARG A 109 -10.94 2.58 15.55
CA ARG A 109 -12.12 3.44 15.44
C ARG A 109 -13.41 2.68 15.72
N CYS A 110 -13.53 1.45 15.23
CA CYS A 110 -14.69 0.60 15.46
C CYS A 110 -14.84 0.21 16.94
N ASN A 111 -13.72 -0.12 17.60
CA ASN A 111 -13.72 -0.49 19.02
C ASN A 111 -14.04 0.69 19.97
N LYS A 112 -13.66 1.93 19.61
CA LYS A 112 -13.98 3.13 20.40
C LYS A 112 -15.39 3.68 20.15
N GLY A 113 -16.09 3.22 19.11
CA GLY A 113 -17.47 3.58 18.81
C GLY A 113 -18.53 2.78 19.59
N SER A 114 -18.14 1.76 20.36
CA SER A 114 -19.07 0.84 21.05
C SER A 114 -19.35 1.21 22.52
N VAL A 115 -19.15 2.48 22.92
CA VAL A 115 -19.53 2.97 24.27
C VAL A 115 -20.52 4.11 24.14
N ALA A 116 -21.69 3.81 23.57
CA ALA A 116 -22.91 4.60 23.72
C ALA A 116 -24.14 3.71 23.46
N SER A 117 -24.45 2.85 24.42
CA SER A 117 -25.85 2.57 24.74
C SER A 117 -25.90 2.22 26.22
N GLU A 118 -26.28 3.20 27.03
CA GLU A 118 -26.81 2.94 28.36
C GLU A 118 -27.95 1.92 28.23
N CYS A 119 -27.74 0.70 28.70
CA CYS A 119 -28.80 -0.27 28.89
C CYS A 119 -29.57 0.15 30.15
N VAL A 120 -30.40 1.19 30.04
CA VAL A 120 -31.48 1.41 31.00
C VAL A 120 -32.65 0.53 30.56
N ASP A 121 -32.69 -0.64 31.20
CA ASP A 121 -33.83 -1.47 31.55
C ASP A 121 -35.05 -1.53 30.59
N GLY A 122 -35.28 -2.74 30.06
CA GLY A 122 -36.64 -3.26 29.89
C GLY A 122 -37.27 -3.23 28.49
N ARG A 123 -36.88 -4.18 27.61
CA ARG A 123 -37.77 -5.20 27.01
C ARG A 123 -37.15 -5.91 25.80
N ASN A 124 -37.09 -7.24 25.91
CA ASN A 124 -37.07 -8.29 24.88
C ASN A 124 -36.53 -7.94 23.47
N CYS A 125 -35.43 -8.59 23.09
CA CYS A 125 -35.39 -9.22 21.77
C CYS A 125 -34.60 -10.53 21.84
N SER A 126 -35.28 -11.61 21.47
CA SER A 126 -34.90 -13.01 21.59
C SER A 126 -33.83 -13.42 20.57
N VAL A 127 -32.89 -14.24 21.03
CA VAL A 127 -32.07 -15.13 20.20
C VAL A 127 -32.95 -16.26 19.67
N THR A 128 -32.95 -16.48 18.35
CA THR A 128 -33.06 -17.75 17.58
C THR A 128 -33.20 -17.37 16.09
N GLU A 129 -32.83 -18.11 15.04
CA GLU A 129 -32.05 -19.32 14.75
C GLU A 129 -31.95 -19.40 13.21
N ASN A 130 -30.85 -19.95 12.70
CA ASN A 130 -30.70 -20.80 11.50
C ASN A 130 -31.59 -20.61 10.24
N SER A 131 -30.91 -20.39 9.09
CA SER A 131 -31.21 -21.11 7.84
C SER A 131 -30.11 -20.93 6.79
N VAL A 132 -29.30 -21.98 6.56
CA VAL A 132 -28.97 -22.38 5.19
C VAL A 132 -29.05 -23.91 5.14
N ARG A 133 -30.05 -24.37 4.38
CA ARG A 133 -30.43 -25.78 4.19
C ARG A 133 -29.45 -26.49 3.27
N GLU A 134 -29.30 -27.78 3.55
CA GLU A 134 -28.76 -28.81 2.67
C GLU A 134 -29.25 -28.66 1.22
N ILE A 135 -28.32 -28.82 0.26
CA ILE A 135 -28.64 -29.23 -1.10
C ILE A 135 -28.12 -30.65 -1.25
N ARG A 136 -29.05 -31.60 -1.37
CA ARG A 136 -28.81 -32.98 -1.77
C ARG A 136 -29.69 -33.28 -2.99
N LEU A 137 -29.18 -34.20 -3.82
CA LEU A 137 -29.79 -34.91 -4.96
C LEU A 137 -29.48 -34.26 -6.31
N LEU A 138 -28.94 -34.98 -7.30
CA LEU A 138 -29.11 -36.40 -7.65
C LEU A 138 -27.78 -37.14 -7.85
#